data_AF-A0A1F4ZDH3-F1
#
_entry.id   AF-A0A1F4ZDH3-F1
#
_cell.length_a   1.000
_cell.length_b   1.000
_cell.length_c   1.000
_cell.angle_alpha   90.00
_cell.angle_beta   90.00
_cell.angle_gamma   90.00
#
_symmetry.space_group_name_H-M   'P 1'
#
loop_
_entity.id
_entity.type
_entity.pdbx_description
1 polymer ?
#
loop_
_entity_poly.entity_id
_entity_poly.type
_entity_poly.pdbx_seq_one_letter_code
_entity_poly.pdbx_strand_id
1 'polypeptide(L)' 'MVKTFLSYRRRAVSYFRDHVEYSAAVHVLGGIGLGILLASPMAFPHPVRWAGVLLGLSLAGHLYAIASVKPAKR' A
#
# COMPACT_ATOMS: atom_id res chain seq x y z
N MET A 1 -3.08 22.40 -5.00
CA MET A 1 -3.35 21.07 -4.42
C MET A 1 -3.60 19.99 -5.48
N VAL A 2 -4.50 20.20 -6.45
CA VAL A 2 -4.90 19.18 -7.46
C VAL A 2 -3.73 18.64 -8.32
N LYS A 3 -2.84 19.52 -8.81
CA LYS A 3 -1.69 19.11 -9.65
C LYS A 3 -0.74 18.12 -8.96
N THR A 4 -0.58 18.27 -7.64
CA THR A 4 0.28 17.42 -6.81
C THR A 4 -0.34 16.04 -6.62
N PHE A 5 -1.64 15.97 -6.34
CA PHE A 5 -2.35 14.69 -6.25
C PHE A 5 -2.30 13.92 -7.57
N LEU A 6 -2.54 14.60 -8.68
CA LEU A 6 -2.48 13.99 -10.02
C LEU A 6 -1.09 13.46 -10.36
N SER A 7 -0.02 14.14 -9.93
CA SER A 7 1.34 13.66 -10.18
C SER A 7 1.66 12.41 -9.35
N TYR A 8 1.25 12.37 -8.08
CA TYR A 8 1.39 11.18 -7.24
C TYR A 8 0.65 9.98 -7.81
N ARG A 9 -0.62 10.18 -8.23
CA ARG A 9 -1.41 9.13 -8.87
C ARG A 9 -0.72 8.57 -10.11
N ARG A 10 -0.22 9.43 -11.01
CA ARG A 10 0.48 8.98 -12.23
C ARG A 10 1.72 8.14 -11.89
N ARG A 11 2.48 8.52 -10.87
CA ARG A 11 3.67 7.78 -10.43
C ARG A 11 3.31 6.40 -9.88
N ALA A 12 2.36 6.33 -8.96
CA ALA A 12 1.89 5.07 -8.40
C ALA A 12 1.36 4.13 -9.50
N VAL A 13 0.52 4.64 -10.40
CA VAL A 13 -0.03 3.86 -11.52
C VAL A 13 1.06 3.37 -12.46
N SER A 14 2.05 4.22 -12.80
CA SER A 14 3.16 3.81 -13.65
C SER A 14 3.95 2.67 -13.02
N TYR A 15 4.32 2.81 -11.74
CA TYR A 15 5.11 1.79 -11.06
C TYR A 15 4.38 0.45 -10.97
N PHE A 16 3.12 0.46 -10.51
CA PHE A 16 2.35 -0.76 -10.33
C PHE A 16 1.94 -1.42 -11.65
N ARG A 17 1.84 -0.66 -12.74
CA ARG A 17 1.63 -1.21 -14.07
C ARG A 17 2.84 -2.05 -14.52
N ASP A 18 4.04 -1.58 -14.21
CA ASP A 18 5.28 -2.24 -14.61
C ASP A 18 5.70 -3.35 -13.64
N HIS A 19 5.16 -3.38 -12.42
CA HIS A 19 5.48 -4.35 -11.35
C HIS A 19 4.19 -4.95 -10.78
N VAL A 20 3.52 -5.79 -11.57
CA VAL A 20 2.20 -6.34 -11.24
C VAL A 20 2.28 -7.26 -10.01
N GLU A 21 3.33 -8.06 -9.87
CA GLU A 21 3.51 -8.96 -8.72
C GLU A 21 3.70 -8.15 -7.42
N TYR A 22 4.46 -7.06 -7.50
CA TYR A 22 4.64 -6.15 -6.37
C TYR A 22 3.32 -5.47 -6.00
N SER A 23 2.55 -5.02 -6.99
CA SER A 23 1.21 -4.46 -6.78
C SER A 23 0.31 -5.44 -6.05
N ALA A 24 0.26 -6.69 -6.52
CA ALA A 24 -0.52 -7.76 -5.89
C ALA A 24 -0.06 -7.99 -4.44
N ALA A 25 1.25 -8.13 -4.20
CA ALA A 25 1.78 -8.35 -2.86
C ALA A 25 1.40 -7.24 -1.87
N VAL A 26 1.57 -5.97 -2.27
CA VAL A 26 1.24 -4.81 -1.43
C VAL A 26 -0.25 -4.77 -1.10
N HIS A 27 -1.14 -5.09 -2.05
CA HIS A 27 -2.58 -5.14 -1.83
C HIS A 27 -3.02 -6.34 -1.00
N VAL A 28 -2.39 -7.51 -1.18
CA VAL A 28 -2.65 -8.70 -0.37
C VAL A 28 -2.27 -8.44 1.09
N LEU A 29 -1.10 -7.85 1.35
CA LEU A 29 -0.70 -7.46 2.71
C LEU A 29 -1.72 -6.49 3.35
N GLY A 30 -2.17 -5.50 2.59
CA GLY A 30 -3.19 -4.55 3.04
C GLY A 30 -4.52 -5.22 3.32
N GLY A 31 -4.97 -6.11 2.42
CA GLY A 31 -6.21 -6.87 2.55
C GLY A 31 -6.21 -7.81 3.76
N ILE A 32 -5.12 -8.54 4.01
CA ILE A 32 -4.99 -9.39 5.20
C ILE A 32 -4.99 -8.52 6.47
N GLY A 33 -4.25 -7.42 6.49
CA GLY A 33 -4.22 -6.51 7.63
C GLY A 33 -5.60 -5.94 7.97
N LEU A 34 -6.35 -5.51 6.96
CA LEU A 34 -7.74 -5.08 7.12
C LEU A 34 -8.64 -6.24 7.57
N GLY A 35 -8.50 -7.43 6.98
CA GLY A 35 -9.25 -8.61 7.35
C GLY A 35 -9.08 -8.99 8.82
N ILE A 36 -7.86 -8.91 9.36
CA ILE A 36 -7.58 -9.14 10.79
C ILE A 36 -8.30 -8.12 11.67
N LEU A 37 -8.29 -6.83 11.32
CA LEU A 37 -9.00 -5.79 12.09
C LEU A 37 -10.51 -6.00 12.05
N LEU A 38 -11.06 -6.36 10.90
CA LEU A 38 -12.49 -6.57 10.72
C LEU A 38 -12.99 -7.84 11.43
N ALA A 39 -12.16 -8.88 11.51
CA ALA A 39 -12.48 -10.12 12.23
C ALA A 39 -12.22 -10.05 13.75
N SER A 40 -11.84 -8.88 14.28
CA SER A 40 -11.16 -8.73 15.57
C SER A 40 -11.94 -9.01 16.87
N PRO A 41 -13.27 -9.29 16.95
CA PRO A 41 -13.81 -9.84 18.18
C PRO A 41 -13.61 -11.36 18.31
N MET A 42 -13.26 -12.10 17.24
CA MET A 42 -13.59 -13.53 17.20
C MET A 42 -12.44 -14.54 17.30
N ALA A 43 -11.16 -14.20 17.06
CA ALA A 43 -10.19 -15.28 16.79
C ALA A 43 -8.72 -15.13 17.24
N PHE A 44 -8.21 -13.95 17.63
CA PHE A 44 -6.75 -13.79 17.80
C PHE A 44 -6.32 -13.00 19.04
N PRO A 45 -5.27 -13.43 19.76
CA PRO A 45 -4.57 -12.57 20.71
C PRO A 45 -3.76 -11.49 19.96
N HIS A 46 -3.93 -10.23 20.37
CA HIS A 46 -3.28 -9.04 19.79
C HIS A 46 -3.46 -8.82 18.27
N PRO A 47 -4.70 -8.84 17.75
CA PRO A 47 -4.99 -8.69 16.31
C PRO A 47 -4.49 -7.35 15.76
N VAL A 48 -4.51 -6.30 16.60
CA VAL A 48 -3.99 -4.97 16.28
C VAL A 48 -2.50 -4.99 15.95
N ARG A 49 -1.68 -5.85 16.57
CA ARG A 49 -0.24 -5.93 16.29
C ARG A 49 0.02 -6.42 14.87
N TRP A 50 -0.57 -7.57 14.52
CA TRP A 50 -0.39 -8.19 13.21
C TRP A 50 -1.03 -7.35 12.10
N ALA A 51 -2.23 -6.84 12.33
CA ALA A 51 -2.85 -5.89 11.42
C ALA A 51 -1.98 -4.65 11.20
N GLY A 52 -1.47 -4.05 12.29
CA GLY A 52 -0.61 -2.87 12.22
C GLY A 52 0.65 -3.09 11.39
N VAL A 53 1.32 -4.24 11.58
CA VAL A 53 2.51 -4.60 10.78
C VAL A 53 2.16 -4.74 9.31
N LEU A 54 1.11 -5.49 8.97
CA LEU A 54 0.72 -5.75 7.58
C LEU A 54 0.25 -4.48 6.86
N LEU A 55 -0.53 -3.64 7.54
CA LEU A 55 -0.95 -2.34 7.02
C LEU A 55 0.23 -1.40 6.87
N GLY A 56 1.16 -1.40 7.83
CA GLY A 56 2.41 -0.63 7.75
C GLY A 56 3.25 -1.02 6.55
N LEU A 57 3.43 -2.32 6.30
CA LEU A 57 4.14 -2.84 5.12
C LEU A 57 3.43 -2.48 3.81
N SER A 58 2.09 -2.60 3.78
CA SER A 58 1.30 -2.22 2.61
C SER A 58 1.44 -0.72 2.31
N LEU A 59 1.39 0.13 3.34
CA LEU A 59 1.58 1.58 3.19
C LEU A 59 3.00 1.92 2.75
N ALA A 60 4.01 1.30 3.36
CA ALA A 60 5.41 1.48 2.99
C ALA A 60 5.65 1.08 1.53
N GLY A 61 5.01 0.01 1.04
CA GLY A 61 5.11 -0.41 -0.35
C GLY A 61 4.52 0.60 -1.33
N HIS A 62 3.39 1.23 -0.99
CA HIS A 62 2.83 2.34 -1.79
C HIS A 62 3.76 3.56 -1.82
N LEU A 63 4.35 3.90 -0.68
CA LEU A 63 5.30 5.02 -0.59
C LEU A 63 6.57 4.74 -1.40
N TYR A 64 7.08 3.50 -1.33
CA TYR A 64 8.21 3.07 -2.14
C TYR A 64 7.92 3.22 -3.63
N ALA A 65 6.80 2.67 -4.12
CA ALA A 65 6.38 2.78 -5.52
C ALA A 65 6.34 4.23 -6.02
N ILE A 66 5.86 5.16 -5.19
CA ILE A 66 5.83 6.59 -5.51
C ILE A 66 7.25 7.19 -5.58
N ALA A 67 8.12 6.80 -4.65
CA ALA A 67 9.49 7.29 -4.56
C ALA A 67 10.39 6.75 -5.69
N SER A 68 10.12 5.54 -6.19
CA SER A 68 10.88 4.90 -7.26
C SER A 68 10.71 5.58 -8.62
N VAL A 69 9.56 6.24 -8.84
CA VAL A 69 9.28 6.91 -10.12
C VAL A 69 9.79 8.35 -10.06
N LYS A 70 10.80 8.64 -10.90
CA LYS A 70 11.36 9.98 -11.00
C LYS A 70 10.27 11.01 -11.35
N PRO A 71 10.29 12.21 -10.75
CA PRO A 71 9.44 13.31 -11.19
C PRO A 71 9.67 13.55 -12.69
N ALA A 72 8.58 13.61 -13.47
CA ALA A 72 8.65 14.16 -14.82
C ALA A 72 9.27 15.57 -14.71
N LYS A 73 10.41 15.79 -15.39
CA LYS A 73 10.99 17.13 -15.52
C LYS A 73 9.91 18.04 -16.10
N ARG A 74 9.59 19.11 -15.38
CA ARG A 74 8.69 20.16 -15.86
C ARG A 74 9.34 20.91 -17.00
#